data_AF-I2GG51-F1
#
_entry.id   AF-I2GG51-F1
#
_cell.length_a   1.000
_cell.length_b   1.000
_cell.length_c   1.000
_cell.angle_alpha   90.00
_cell.angle_beta   90.00
_cell.angle_gamma   90.00
#
_symmetry.space_group_name_H-M   'P 1'
#
loop_
_entity.id
_entity.type
_entity.pdbx_description
1 polymer ?
#
loop_
_entity_poly.entity_id
_entity_poly.type
_entity_poly.pdbx_seq_one_letter_code
_entity_poly.pdbx_strand_id
1 'polypeptide(L)'
;MDKIKLEILGLSPSQSQSGSFALVLGEEYGNRRLPIIIGMFEAQAIAIEIEKIVPNRPMTHDLFKQFAEKFKFTVREIVISELREGIFFAKIVCSDGVRETVIDARPSDAIAIGIRFNVPIYTNESILSEAGITASVNEDDEEQEELVRSSNRSPNRSFGDQLKNASAEELQRMLDEALGNEEYERAAKIRDEMSKRN
;
A
#
# COMPACT_ATOMS: atom_id res chain seq x y z
N MET A 1 -20.80 3.64 18.78
CA MET A 1 -19.44 3.90 18.29
C MET A 1 -19.57 4.09 16.81
N ASP A 2 -19.24 5.29 16.34
CA ASP A 2 -19.44 5.65 14.94
C ASP A 2 -18.34 4.99 14.11
N LYS A 3 -18.76 4.18 13.15
CA LYS A 3 -17.88 3.54 12.18
C LYS A 3 -17.49 4.58 11.14
N ILE A 4 -16.20 4.68 10.86
CA ILE A 4 -15.66 5.58 9.85
C ILE A 4 -15.35 4.75 8.62
N LYS A 5 -15.96 5.11 7.48
CA LYS A 5 -15.80 4.38 6.23
C LYS A 5 -14.45 4.69 5.60
N LEU A 6 -13.82 3.63 5.10
CA LEU A 6 -12.52 3.67 4.47
C LEU A 6 -12.61 3.26 3.01
N GLU A 7 -11.74 3.85 2.20
CA GLU A 7 -11.53 3.51 0.79
C GLU A 7 -10.07 3.08 0.58
N ILE A 8 -9.85 2.13 -0.33
CA ILE A 8 -8.49 1.71 -0.67
C ILE A 8 -7.92 2.73 -1.66
N LEU A 9 -6.89 3.47 -1.22
CA LEU A 9 -6.20 4.43 -2.08
C LEU A 9 -5.14 3.75 -2.95
N GLY A 10 -4.51 2.69 -2.43
CA GLY A 10 -3.53 1.92 -3.19
C GLY A 10 -2.62 1.04 -2.34
N LEU A 11 -1.70 0.39 -3.04
CA LEU A 11 -0.63 -0.45 -2.51
C LEU A 11 0.71 0.11 -2.99
N SER A 12 1.67 0.27 -2.08
CA SER A 12 3.04 0.66 -2.43
C SER A 12 4.05 -0.30 -1.80
N PRO A 13 5.20 -0.58 -2.44
CA PRO A 13 6.29 -1.31 -1.81
C PRO A 13 6.77 -0.58 -0.55
N SER A 14 7.00 -1.32 0.53
CA SER A 14 7.58 -0.76 1.74
C SER A 14 9.10 -0.68 1.62
N GLN A 15 9.67 0.49 1.87
CA GLN A 15 11.13 0.67 1.90
C GLN A 15 11.77 0.20 3.21
N SER A 16 10.98 0.10 4.29
CA SER A 16 11.48 -0.29 5.61
C SER A 16 11.67 -1.80 5.76
N GLN A 17 10.99 -2.60 4.93
CA GLN A 17 11.05 -4.06 5.01
C GLN A 17 10.91 -4.68 3.61
N SER A 18 12.01 -5.26 3.13
CA SER A 18 12.02 -5.97 1.85
C SER A 18 10.95 -7.07 1.81
N GLY A 19 10.18 -7.12 0.72
CA GLY A 19 9.09 -8.07 0.54
C GLY A 19 7.78 -7.70 1.24
N SER A 20 7.67 -6.49 1.80
CA SER A 20 6.44 -5.96 2.40
C SER A 20 5.87 -4.80 1.58
N PHE A 21 4.56 -4.57 1.72
CA PHE A 21 3.81 -3.52 1.04
C PHE A 21 3.02 -2.72 2.06
N ALA A 22 2.89 -1.42 1.83
CA ALA A 22 1.94 -0.57 2.54
C ALA A 22 0.61 -0.53 1.78
N LEU A 23 -0.45 -1.01 2.43
CA LEU A 23 -1.82 -0.80 2.01
C LEU A 23 -2.32 0.50 2.63
N VAL A 24 -2.69 1.46 1.78
CA VAL A 24 -3.14 2.79 2.24
C VAL A 24 -4.65 2.87 2.15
N LEU A 25 -5.31 3.06 3.29
CA LEU A 25 -6.75 3.25 3.40
C LEU A 25 -7.06 4.72 3.69
N GLY A 26 -7.86 5.38 2.88
CA GLY A 26 -8.29 6.76 3.08
C GLY A 26 -9.63 6.83 3.80
N GLU A 27 -9.80 7.80 4.70
CA GLU A 27 -11.11 8.16 5.23
C GLU A 27 -11.99 8.77 4.12
N GLU A 28 -13.18 8.21 3.87
CA GLU A 28 -14.02 8.60 2.73
C GLU A 28 -14.40 10.10 2.73
N TYR A 29 -14.64 10.66 3.91
CA TYR A 29 -15.02 12.07 4.08
C TYR A 29 -14.01 12.85 4.93
N GLY A 30 -12.73 12.51 4.80
CA GLY A 30 -11.65 13.15 5.56
C GLY A 30 -10.34 13.22 4.76
N ASN A 31 -9.30 13.74 5.40
CA ASN A 31 -7.95 13.79 4.85
C ASN A 31 -7.00 12.82 5.55
N ARG A 32 -7.51 11.97 6.46
CA ARG A 32 -6.72 10.98 7.17
C ARG A 32 -6.53 9.72 6.32
N ARG A 33 -5.35 9.12 6.45
CA ARG A 33 -4.98 7.87 5.81
C ARG A 33 -4.48 6.91 6.86
N LEU A 34 -4.85 5.65 6.76
CA LEU A 34 -4.41 4.56 7.64
C LEU A 34 -3.51 3.62 6.83
N PRO A 35 -2.18 3.69 7.02
CA PRO A 35 -1.26 2.74 6.41
C PRO A 35 -1.26 1.41 7.20
N ILE A 36 -1.34 0.29 6.49
CA ILE A 36 -1.21 -1.06 7.06
C ILE A 36 -0.14 -1.81 6.29
N ILE A 37 0.91 -2.26 6.99
CA ILE A 37 1.97 -3.07 6.38
C ILE A 37 1.50 -4.52 6.25
N ILE A 38 1.61 -5.06 5.05
CA ILE A 38 1.22 -6.43 4.69
C ILE A 38 2.32 -7.13 3.90
N GLY A 39 2.32 -8.46 3.90
CA GLY A 39 3.27 -9.24 3.11
C GLY A 39 2.97 -9.21 1.62
N MET A 40 3.95 -9.65 0.82
CA MET A 40 3.83 -9.72 -0.65
C MET A 40 2.65 -10.56 -1.12
N PHE A 41 2.37 -11.71 -0.49
CA PHE A 41 1.28 -12.59 -0.91
C PHE A 41 -0.10 -11.98 -0.61
N GLU A 42 -0.24 -11.32 0.55
CA GLU A 42 -1.43 -10.56 0.89
C GLU A 42 -1.66 -9.40 -0.07
N ALA A 43 -0.60 -8.62 -0.34
CA ALA A 43 -0.66 -7.50 -1.29
C ALA A 43 -1.08 -7.95 -2.69
N GLN A 44 -0.51 -9.06 -3.17
CA GLN A 44 -0.88 -9.65 -4.46
C GLN A 44 -2.35 -10.04 -4.51
N ALA A 45 -2.87 -10.68 -3.45
CA ALA A 45 -4.26 -11.11 -3.38
C ALA A 45 -5.27 -9.94 -3.41
N ILE A 46 -4.87 -8.80 -2.87
CA ILE A 46 -5.63 -7.55 -2.89
C ILE A 46 -5.50 -6.87 -4.27
N ALA A 47 -4.28 -6.72 -4.78
CA ALA A 47 -3.99 -6.04 -6.04
C ALA A 47 -4.74 -6.64 -7.23
N ILE A 48 -4.75 -7.98 -7.36
CA ILE A 48 -5.46 -8.69 -8.44
C ILE A 48 -6.95 -8.30 -8.49
N GLU A 49 -7.59 -8.16 -7.33
CA GLU A 49 -9.01 -7.81 -7.26
C GLU A 49 -9.26 -6.30 -7.47
N ILE A 50 -8.36 -5.43 -7.00
CA ILE A 50 -8.40 -3.99 -7.28
C ILE A 50 -8.29 -3.76 -8.79
N GLU A 51 -7.35 -4.44 -9.45
CA GLU A 51 -7.14 -4.36 -10.89
C GLU A 51 -8.18 -5.15 -11.70
N LYS A 52 -9.12 -5.84 -11.02
CA LYS A 52 -10.17 -6.67 -11.62
C LYS A 52 -9.63 -7.71 -12.60
N ILE A 53 -8.43 -8.23 -12.30
CA ILE A 53 -7.82 -9.33 -13.06
C ILE A 53 -8.53 -10.62 -12.70
N VAL A 54 -9.07 -11.31 -13.71
CA VAL A 54 -9.73 -12.61 -13.53
C VAL A 54 -8.73 -13.75 -13.77
N PRO A 55 -8.35 -14.52 -12.74
CA PRO A 55 -7.43 -15.64 -12.91
C PRO A 55 -8.12 -16.84 -13.58
N ASN A 56 -7.34 -17.67 -14.28
CA ASN A 56 -7.84 -18.89 -14.93
C ASN A 56 -8.39 -19.94 -13.94
N ARG A 57 -7.95 -19.87 -12.68
CA ARG A 57 -8.40 -20.72 -11.57
C ARG A 57 -8.66 -19.83 -10.36
N PRO A 58 -9.68 -20.13 -9.54
CA PRO A 58 -9.99 -19.34 -8.37
C PRO A 58 -8.82 -19.37 -7.37
N MET A 59 -8.43 -18.20 -6.87
CA MET A 59 -7.50 -18.07 -5.76
C MET A 59 -8.20 -18.32 -4.43
N THR A 60 -7.45 -18.33 -3.33
CA THR A 60 -7.96 -18.63 -1.98
C THR A 60 -9.19 -17.81 -1.60
N HIS A 61 -9.16 -16.49 -1.84
CA HIS A 61 -10.26 -15.60 -1.49
C HIS A 61 -11.45 -15.73 -2.46
N ASP A 62 -11.22 -16.10 -3.73
CA ASP A 62 -12.29 -16.40 -4.69
C ASP A 62 -13.00 -17.70 -4.33
N LEU A 63 -12.23 -18.70 -3.89
CA LEU A 63 -12.75 -19.96 -3.36
C LEU A 63 -13.57 -19.71 -2.10
N PHE A 64 -13.10 -18.85 -1.19
CA PHE A 64 -13.84 -18.46 0.01
C PHE A 64 -15.18 -17.80 -0.35
N LYS A 65 -15.19 -16.86 -1.31
CA LYS A 65 -16.42 -16.23 -1.79
C LYS A 65 -17.41 -17.25 -2.33
N GLN A 66 -16.96 -18.13 -3.23
CA GLN A 66 -17.79 -19.19 -3.78
C GLN A 66 -18.32 -20.13 -2.69
N PHE A 67 -17.49 -20.52 -1.73
CA PHE A 67 -17.90 -21.33 -0.59
C PHE A 67 -19.01 -20.64 0.19
N ALA A 68 -18.81 -19.39 0.62
CA ALA A 68 -19.81 -18.65 1.37
C ALA A 68 -21.14 -18.53 0.61
N GLU A 69 -21.09 -18.19 -0.69
CA GLU A 69 -22.29 -18.10 -1.53
C GLU A 69 -23.04 -19.44 -1.63
N LYS A 70 -22.33 -20.56 -1.79
CA LYS A 70 -22.93 -21.90 -1.86
C LYS A 70 -23.59 -22.30 -0.54
N PHE A 71 -23.01 -21.88 0.58
CA PHE A 71 -23.56 -22.10 1.92
C PHE A 71 -24.50 -20.98 2.39
N LYS A 72 -24.84 -20.03 1.51
CA LYS A 72 -25.76 -18.90 1.76
C LYS A 72 -25.33 -17.97 2.89
N PHE A 73 -24.01 -17.81 3.07
CA PHE A 73 -23.44 -16.76 3.90
C PHE A 73 -23.10 -15.54 3.06
N THR A 74 -23.47 -14.37 3.56
CA THR A 74 -23.12 -13.08 2.97
C THR A 74 -22.23 -12.29 3.93
N VAL A 75 -21.10 -11.79 3.44
CA VAL A 75 -20.34 -10.76 4.15
C VAL A 75 -21.10 -9.43 4.02
N ARG A 76 -21.20 -8.68 5.11
CA ARG A 76 -21.89 -7.38 5.16
C ARG A 76 -20.93 -6.20 5.15
N GLU A 77 -19.85 -6.31 5.91
CA GLU A 77 -18.87 -5.26 6.11
C GLU A 77 -17.59 -5.83 6.73
N ILE A 78 -16.51 -5.08 6.58
CA ILE A 78 -15.22 -5.33 7.23
C ILE A 78 -14.99 -4.22 8.24
N VAL A 79 -14.50 -4.55 9.43
CA VAL A 79 -14.19 -3.56 10.47
C VAL A 79 -12.77 -3.77 10.97
N ILE A 80 -11.87 -2.84 10.68
CA ILE A 80 -10.59 -2.74 11.38
C ILE A 80 -10.90 -2.24 12.78
N SER A 81 -10.79 -3.12 13.76
CA SER A 81 -11.48 -2.97 15.03
C SER A 81 -10.56 -2.53 16.15
N GLU A 82 -9.29 -2.91 16.12
CA GLU A 82 -8.36 -2.70 17.23
C GLU A 82 -6.93 -2.55 16.70
N LEU A 83 -6.12 -1.79 17.43
CA LEU A 83 -4.68 -1.69 17.29
C LEU A 83 -4.08 -1.99 18.68
N ARG A 84 -3.22 -2.99 18.77
CA ARG A 84 -2.55 -3.35 20.04
C ARG A 84 -1.10 -3.66 19.75
N GLU A 85 -0.18 -2.97 20.41
CA GLU A 85 1.27 -3.17 20.26
C GLU A 85 1.72 -3.06 18.78
N GLY A 86 1.12 -2.14 18.02
CA GLY A 86 1.41 -1.97 16.58
C GLY A 86 0.77 -3.03 15.67
N ILE A 87 -0.04 -3.94 16.20
CA ILE A 87 -0.72 -5.00 15.44
C ILE A 87 -2.20 -4.65 15.28
N PHE A 88 -2.64 -4.57 14.02
CA PHE A 88 -4.03 -4.35 13.67
C PHE A 88 -4.85 -5.65 13.69
N PHE A 89 -6.07 -5.56 14.19
CA PHE A 89 -7.07 -6.63 14.18
C PHE A 89 -8.29 -6.20 13.38
N ALA A 90 -8.83 -7.12 12.58
CA ALA A 90 -10.02 -6.88 11.80
C ALA A 90 -11.11 -7.90 12.11
N LYS A 91 -12.35 -7.51 11.84
CA LYS A 91 -13.55 -8.33 12.01
C LYS A 91 -14.30 -8.37 10.70
N ILE A 92 -14.67 -9.58 10.28
CA ILE A 92 -15.56 -9.82 9.14
C ILE A 92 -16.96 -10.01 9.72
N VAL A 93 -17.87 -9.07 9.43
CA VAL A 93 -19.27 -9.18 9.82
C VAL A 93 -20.01 -9.89 8.71
N CYS A 94 -20.61 -11.04 9.01
CA CYS A 94 -21.32 -11.85 8.04
C CYS A 94 -22.67 -12.31 8.58
N SER A 95 -23.53 -12.81 7.70
CA SER A 95 -24.86 -13.29 8.06
C SER A 95 -25.29 -14.47 7.17
N ASP A 96 -26.04 -15.41 7.76
CA ASP A 96 -26.78 -16.47 7.06
C ASP A 96 -28.23 -16.05 6.70
N GLY A 97 -28.57 -14.77 6.91
CA GLY A 97 -29.91 -14.21 6.75
C GLY A 97 -30.79 -14.29 8.00
N VAL A 98 -30.41 -15.07 9.01
CA VAL A 98 -31.14 -15.21 10.28
C VAL A 98 -30.34 -14.63 11.43
N ARG A 99 -29.03 -14.91 11.46
CA ARG A 99 -28.10 -14.47 12.49
C ARG A 99 -26.97 -13.69 11.86
N GLU A 100 -26.50 -12.70 12.62
CA GLU A 100 -25.23 -12.04 12.34
C GLU A 100 -24.13 -12.74 13.13
N THR A 101 -22.97 -12.89 12.51
CA THR A 101 -21.79 -13.50 13.10
C THR A 101 -20.59 -12.63 12.80
N VAL A 102 -19.68 -12.55 13.76
CA VAL A 102 -18.45 -11.78 13.64
C VAL A 102 -17.29 -12.75 13.71
N ILE A 103 -16.41 -12.69 12.72
CA ILE A 103 -15.23 -13.54 12.61
C ILE A 103 -13.99 -12.65 12.77
N ASP A 104 -13.09 -13.05 13.67
CA ASP A 104 -11.78 -12.42 13.83
C ASP A 104 -10.88 -12.74 12.64
N ALA A 105 -10.16 -11.74 12.14
CA ALA A 105 -9.34 -11.86 10.95
C ALA A 105 -8.17 -10.87 10.97
N ARG A 106 -7.10 -11.21 10.23
CA ARG A 106 -6.06 -10.24 9.89
C ARG A 106 -6.67 -9.18 8.95
N PRO A 107 -6.26 -7.90 9.03
CA PRO A 107 -6.75 -6.85 8.14
C PRO A 107 -6.57 -7.18 6.66
N SER A 108 -5.43 -7.76 6.28
CA SER A 108 -5.16 -8.17 4.89
C SER A 108 -6.20 -9.13 4.33
N ASP A 109 -6.49 -10.22 5.06
CA ASP A 109 -7.46 -11.24 4.66
C ASP A 109 -8.88 -10.64 4.64
N ALA A 110 -9.23 -9.88 5.68
CA ALA A 110 -10.54 -9.26 5.80
C ALA A 110 -10.80 -8.28 4.64
N ILE A 111 -9.82 -7.45 4.30
CA ILE A 111 -9.89 -6.52 3.17
C ILE A 111 -9.97 -7.28 1.86
N ALA A 112 -9.13 -8.29 1.63
CA ALA A 112 -9.13 -9.11 0.42
C ALA A 112 -10.47 -9.85 0.18
N ILE A 113 -11.14 -10.26 1.25
CA ILE A 113 -12.51 -10.78 1.21
C ILE A 113 -13.49 -9.64 0.93
N GLY A 114 -13.40 -8.53 1.67
CA GLY A 114 -14.32 -7.40 1.57
C GLY A 114 -14.45 -6.85 0.14
N ILE A 115 -13.33 -6.66 -0.54
CA ILE A 115 -13.31 -6.19 -1.94
C ILE A 115 -13.98 -7.16 -2.90
N ARG A 116 -13.86 -8.47 -2.68
CA ARG A 116 -14.49 -9.51 -3.52
C ARG A 116 -15.98 -9.61 -3.29
N PHE A 117 -16.43 -9.40 -2.06
CA PHE A 117 -17.85 -9.30 -1.72
C PHE A 117 -18.45 -7.93 -2.03
N ASN A 118 -17.62 -6.96 -2.42
CA ASN A 118 -18.03 -5.58 -2.68
C ASN A 118 -18.77 -4.94 -1.49
N VAL A 119 -18.20 -5.13 -0.29
CA VAL A 119 -18.74 -4.60 0.96
C VAL A 119 -17.90 -3.43 1.48
N PRO A 120 -18.51 -2.52 2.27
CA PRO A 120 -17.78 -1.42 2.87
C PRO A 120 -16.74 -1.89 3.90
N ILE A 121 -15.64 -1.14 3.98
CA ILE A 121 -14.58 -1.30 4.98
C ILE A 121 -14.70 -0.14 5.94
N TYR A 122 -14.63 -0.43 7.23
CA TYR A 122 -14.74 0.55 8.30
C TYR A 122 -13.57 0.47 9.28
N THR A 123 -13.37 1.56 10.01
CA THR A 123 -12.54 1.63 11.22
C THR A 123 -13.26 2.46 12.29
N ASN A 124 -12.58 2.76 13.38
CA ASN A 124 -13.06 3.65 14.44
C ASN A 124 -12.11 4.83 14.67
N GLU A 125 -12.64 5.85 15.35
CA GLU A 125 -11.92 7.09 15.62
C GLU A 125 -10.63 6.88 16.44
N SER A 126 -10.64 5.94 17.39
CA SER A 126 -9.45 5.62 18.20
C SER A 126 -8.29 5.14 17.33
N ILE A 127 -8.54 4.28 16.35
CA ILE A 127 -7.50 3.78 15.45
C ILE A 127 -7.00 4.88 14.52
N LEU A 128 -7.89 5.70 13.96
CA LEU A 128 -7.47 6.82 13.10
C LEU A 128 -6.72 7.90 13.88
N SER A 129 -7.03 8.10 15.15
CA SER A 129 -6.29 9.04 16.00
C SER A 129 -4.90 8.51 16.36
N GLU A 130 -4.76 7.20 16.56
CA GLU A 130 -3.50 6.57 16.97
C GLU A 130 -2.54 6.31 15.81
N ALA A 131 -3.07 5.86 14.67
CA ALA A 131 -2.26 5.41 13.52
C ALA A 131 -2.61 6.11 12.19
N GLY A 132 -3.61 7.00 12.18
CA GLY A 132 -3.95 7.78 11.00
C GLY A 132 -2.96 8.93 10.77
N ILE A 133 -2.55 9.11 9.52
CA ILE A 133 -1.74 10.25 9.08
C ILE A 133 -2.62 11.25 8.35
N THR A 134 -2.42 12.55 8.61
CA THR A 134 -3.19 13.61 7.96
C THR A 134 -2.49 14.03 6.66
N ALA A 135 -3.20 14.00 5.54
CA ALA A 135 -2.71 14.56 4.28
C ALA A 135 -2.82 16.09 4.31
N SER A 136 -1.92 16.78 5.01
CA SER A 136 -1.75 18.23 4.88
C SER A 136 -0.43 18.53 4.19
N VAL A 137 -0.50 19.33 3.12
CA VAL A 137 0.65 19.95 2.46
C VAL A 137 1.17 21.04 3.40
N ASN A 138 2.19 20.74 4.20
CA ASN A 138 3.01 21.75 4.88
C ASN A 138 4.45 21.20 4.95
N GLU A 139 5.36 22.00 4.42
CA GLU A 139 6.76 21.75 4.10
C GLU A 139 7.71 21.74 5.32
N ASP A 140 7.30 21.21 6.48
CA ASP A 140 8.13 21.20 7.70
C ASP A 140 8.28 19.79 8.32
N ASP A 141 8.40 18.74 7.49
CA ASP A 141 8.90 17.43 7.91
C ASP A 141 10.00 16.97 6.93
N GLU A 142 11.19 17.52 7.09
CA GLU A 142 12.42 17.17 6.35
C GLU A 142 12.85 15.68 6.51
N GLU A 143 12.14 14.87 7.27
CA GLU A 143 12.37 13.41 7.36
C GLU A 143 11.33 12.55 6.61
N GLN A 144 10.25 13.11 6.07
CA GLN A 144 9.22 12.34 5.34
C GLN A 144 8.96 12.81 3.90
N GLU A 145 9.55 13.93 3.47
CA GLU A 145 9.40 14.46 2.11
C GLU A 145 10.17 13.69 1.00
N GLU A 146 11.10 12.78 1.32
CA GLU A 146 11.79 11.98 0.28
C GLU A 146 10.85 10.97 -0.42
N LEU A 147 9.69 10.66 0.15
CA LEU A 147 8.75 9.66 -0.38
C LEU A 147 7.84 10.20 -1.49
N VAL A 148 7.66 11.52 -1.62
CA VAL A 148 6.65 12.10 -2.53
C VAL A 148 7.29 12.85 -3.72
N ARG A 149 8.54 13.31 -3.62
CA ARG A 149 9.15 14.10 -4.71
C ARG A 149 9.75 13.28 -5.86
N SER A 150 9.91 11.97 -5.72
CA SER A 150 10.45 11.12 -6.79
C SER A 150 9.39 10.60 -7.79
N SER A 151 8.10 10.82 -7.51
CA SER A 151 6.99 10.13 -8.19
C SER A 151 6.57 10.73 -9.55
N ASN A 152 7.48 11.38 -10.28
CA ASN A 152 7.23 11.79 -11.67
C ASN A 152 8.21 11.16 -12.68
N ARG A 153 8.63 9.92 -12.45
CA ARG A 153 9.36 9.13 -13.45
C ARG A 153 8.72 7.77 -13.67
N SER A 154 8.05 7.63 -14.82
CA SER A 154 7.53 6.39 -15.37
C SER A 154 8.61 5.28 -15.39
N PRO A 155 8.25 4.00 -15.14
CA PRO A 155 9.20 2.96 -14.74
C PRO A 155 9.94 2.27 -15.90
N ASN A 156 10.31 2.99 -16.97
CA ASN A 156 11.02 2.35 -18.08
C ASN A 156 12.07 3.27 -18.75
N ARG A 157 13.05 3.74 -17.96
CA ARG A 157 14.19 4.51 -18.49
C ARG A 157 15.49 3.76 -18.24
N SER A 158 16.21 3.48 -19.31
CA SER A 158 17.59 2.96 -19.31
C SER A 158 18.48 3.82 -18.41
N PHE A 159 19.53 3.25 -17.81
CA PHE A 159 20.50 3.99 -16.99
C PHE A 159 21.03 5.25 -17.70
N GLY A 160 21.22 5.19 -19.03
CA GLY A 160 21.62 6.36 -19.83
C GLY A 160 20.56 7.47 -19.90
N ASP A 161 19.27 7.12 -19.87
CA ASP A 161 18.18 8.10 -19.83
C ASP A 161 18.02 8.71 -18.43
N GLN A 162 18.35 7.96 -17.38
CA GLN A 162 18.35 8.48 -16.01
C GLN A 162 19.44 9.55 -15.85
N LEU A 163 20.65 9.31 -16.38
CA LEU A 163 21.74 10.28 -16.40
C LEU A 163 21.38 11.57 -17.17
N LYS A 164 20.79 11.45 -18.35
CA LYS A 164 20.40 12.61 -19.18
C LYS A 164 19.32 13.48 -18.54
N ASN A 165 18.46 12.90 -17.72
CA ASN A 165 17.36 13.61 -17.07
C ASN A 165 17.67 13.99 -15.61
N ALA A 166 18.80 13.57 -15.04
CA ALA A 166 19.20 13.92 -13.68
C ALA A 166 19.65 15.39 -13.59
N SER A 167 19.42 16.07 -12.47
CA SER A 167 19.95 17.40 -12.17
C SER A 167 21.47 17.34 -11.87
N ALA A 168 22.15 18.50 -11.83
CA ALA A 168 23.59 18.53 -11.50
C ALA A 168 23.88 18.00 -10.09
N GLU A 169 23.00 18.31 -9.13
CA GLU A 169 23.10 17.82 -7.75
C GLU A 169 22.82 16.32 -7.66
N GLU A 170 21.85 15.81 -8.43
CA GLU A 170 21.57 14.37 -8.51
C GLU A 170 22.73 13.59 -9.12
N LEU A 171 23.35 14.11 -10.18
CA LEU A 171 24.53 13.48 -10.79
C LEU A 171 25.73 13.46 -9.83
N GLN A 172 25.91 14.52 -9.04
CA GLN A 172 26.96 14.57 -8.01
C GLN A 172 26.72 13.52 -6.92
N ARG A 173 25.47 13.40 -6.42
CA ARG A 173 25.10 12.39 -5.44
C ARG A 173 25.30 10.96 -5.95
N MET A 174 24.91 10.70 -7.20
CA MET A 174 25.09 9.40 -7.85
C MET A 174 26.58 9.07 -8.06
N LEU A 175 27.43 10.08 -8.30
CA LEU A 175 28.87 9.89 -8.42
C LEU A 175 29.49 9.49 -7.07
N ASP A 176 29.14 10.20 -6.00
CA ASP A 176 29.68 9.95 -4.65
C ASP A 176 29.26 8.56 -4.15
N GLU A 177 28.02 8.15 -4.43
CA GLU A 177 27.52 6.79 -4.15
C GLU A 177 28.27 5.72 -4.95
N ALA A 178 28.51 5.94 -6.25
CA ALA A 178 29.23 4.99 -7.09
C ALA A 178 30.71 4.85 -6.67
N LEU A 179 31.35 5.93 -6.21
CA LEU A 179 32.71 5.90 -5.68
C LEU A 179 32.78 5.21 -4.32
N GLY A 180 31.80 5.45 -3.43
CA GLY A 180 31.70 4.79 -2.14
C GLY A 180 31.49 3.28 -2.24
N ASN A 181 30.82 2.83 -3.30
CA ASN A 181 30.57 1.41 -3.59
C ASN A 181 31.63 0.78 -4.52
N GLU A 182 32.72 1.48 -4.83
CA GLU A 182 33.79 1.03 -5.74
C GLU A 182 33.30 0.65 -7.17
N GLU A 183 32.16 1.21 -7.60
CA GLU A 183 31.58 1.02 -8.93
C GLU A 183 32.22 1.97 -9.96
N TYR A 184 33.52 1.81 -10.21
CA TYR A 184 34.32 2.73 -11.03
C TYR A 184 33.78 2.91 -12.47
N GLU A 185 33.19 1.87 -13.07
CA GLU A 185 32.61 1.96 -14.43
C GLU A 185 31.36 2.87 -14.46
N ARG A 186 30.58 2.84 -13.38
CA ARG A 186 29.37 3.66 -13.22
C ARG A 186 29.74 5.11 -12.93
N ALA A 187 30.70 5.32 -12.04
CA ALA A 187 31.27 6.63 -11.73
C ALA A 187 31.83 7.31 -13.00
N ALA A 188 32.53 6.57 -13.86
CA ALA A 188 33.03 7.10 -15.13
C ALA A 188 31.91 7.62 -16.04
N LYS A 189 30.82 6.86 -16.22
CA LYS A 189 29.66 7.25 -17.04
C LYS A 189 28.97 8.51 -16.51
N ILE A 190 28.83 8.64 -15.19
CA ILE A 190 28.23 9.80 -14.52
C ILE A 190 29.11 11.04 -14.69
N ARG A 191 30.42 10.90 -14.50
CA ARG A 191 31.40 11.98 -14.71
C ARG A 191 31.42 12.46 -16.17
N ASP A 192 31.34 11.55 -17.13
CA ASP A 192 31.31 11.89 -18.55
C ASP A 192 30.04 12.66 -18.92
N GLU A 193 28.90 12.35 -18.31
CA GLU A 193 27.66 13.09 -18.51
C GLU A 193 27.71 14.48 -17.85
N MET A 194 28.27 14.61 -16.64
CA MET A 194 28.49 15.93 -16.02
C MET A 194 29.42 16.80 -16.86
N SER A 195 30.46 16.22 -17.44
CA SER A 195 31.43 16.94 -18.28
C SER A 195 30.83 17.40 -19.61
N LYS A 196 29.79 16.72 -20.13
CA LYS A 196 29.07 17.16 -21.34
C LYS A 196 28.16 18.36 -21.13
N ARG A 197 27.86 18.70 -19.86
CA ARG A 197 26.91 19.77 -19.49
C ARG A 197 27.60 21.09 -19.14
N ASN A 198 28.92 21.10 -19.04
CA ASN A 198 29.76 22.28 -18.88
C ASN A 198 30.41 22.65 -20.22
#